data_AF-A0A7X8ZSM4-F1
#
_entry.id   AF-A0A7X8ZSM4-F1
#
_cell.length_a   1.000
_cell.length_b   1.000
_cell.length_c   1.000
_cell.angle_alpha   90.00
_cell.angle_beta   90.00
_cell.angle_gamma   90.00
#
_symmetry.space_group_name_H-M   'P 1'
#
loop_
_entity.id
_entity.type
_entity.pdbx_description
1 polymer ?
#
loop_
_entity_poly.entity_id
_entity_poly.type
_entity_poly.pdbx_seq_one_letter_code
_entity_poly.pdbx_strand_id
1 'polypeptide(L)' 'ENKEELNVSLPKIEVQLKALVARDLWGLNEYFQIINSLNDSVLKAVDLLQNGSYEEILSLNPSVK' A
#
# COMPACT_ATOMS: atom_id res chain seq x y z
N GLU A 1 -21.67 17.56 0.17
CA GLU A 1 -20.60 18.23 -0.59
C GLU A 1 -19.38 18.58 0.27
N ASN A 2 -19.14 19.82 0.74
CA ASN A 2 -17.85 20.18 1.38
C ASN A 2 -17.45 19.31 2.59
N LYS A 3 -18.40 18.97 3.48
CA LYS A 3 -18.13 18.09 4.63
C LYS A 3 -17.73 16.66 4.24
N GLU A 4 -18.28 16.14 3.14
CA GLU A 4 -18.00 14.78 2.70
C GLU A 4 -16.61 14.69 2.06
N GLU A 5 -16.24 15.67 1.23
CA GLU A 5 -14.90 15.79 0.67
C GLU A 5 -13.84 15.99 1.75
N LEU A 6 -14.16 16.78 2.80
CA LEU A 6 -13.30 16.94 3.97
C LEU A 6 -13.11 15.61 4.69
N ASN A 7 -14.19 14.85 4.93
CA ASN A 7 -14.13 13.55 5.60
C ASN A 7 -13.32 12.51 4.79
N VAL A 8 -13.30 12.62 3.46
CA VAL A 8 -12.47 11.77 2.58
C VAL A 8 -11.01 12.23 2.56
N SER A 9 -10.75 13.54 2.56
CA SER A 9 -9.42 14.10 2.34
C SER A 9 -8.59 14.12 3.62
N LEU A 10 -9.20 14.44 4.76
CA LEU A 10 -8.53 14.54 6.05
C LEU A 10 -7.72 13.29 6.43
N PRO A 11 -8.27 12.06 6.39
CA PRO A 11 -7.50 10.86 6.72
C PRO A 11 -6.36 10.60 5.74
N LYS A 12 -6.51 10.95 4.45
CA LYS A 12 -5.45 10.79 3.44
C LYS A 12 -4.27 11.73 3.71
N ILE A 13 -4.59 12.99 4.02
CA ILE A 13 -3.58 14.00 4.39
C ILE A 13 -2.85 13.59 5.66
N GLU A 14 -3.58 13.06 6.65
CA GLU A 14 -2.98 12.58 7.91
C GLU A 14 -1.96 11.47 7.67
N VAL A 15 -2.29 10.46 6.86
CA VAL A 15 -1.36 9.37 6.52
C VAL A 15 -0.16 9.91 5.74
N GLN A 16 -0.36 10.87 4.84
CA GLN A 16 0.74 11.48 4.09
C GLN A 16 1.71 12.23 4.99
N LEU A 17 1.21 13.00 5.98
CA LEU A 17 2.05 13.67 6.97
C LEU A 17 2.83 12.66 7.82
N LYS A 18 2.17 11.58 8.28
CA LYS A 18 2.83 10.48 9.01
C LYS A 18 3.96 9.85 8.20
N ALA A 19 3.72 9.59 6.91
CA ALA A 19 4.73 9.02 6.02
C ALA A 19 5.92 9.96 5.85
N LEU A 20 5.69 11.26 5.64
CA LEU A 20 6.76 12.26 5.50
C LEU A 20 7.61 12.38 6.76
N VAL A 21 7.00 12.39 7.95
CA VAL A 21 7.74 12.39 9.22
C VAL A 21 8.57 11.10 9.37
N ALA A 22 7.99 9.95 9.04
CA ALA A 22 8.72 8.68 9.10
C ALA A 22 9.91 8.63 8.14
N ARG A 23 9.75 9.21 6.94
CA ARG A 23 10.83 9.37 5.98
C ARG A 23 12.00 10.14 6.57
N ASP A 24 11.70 11.26 7.23
CA ASP A 24 12.72 12.17 7.73
C ASP A 24 13.45 11.59 8.97
N LEU A 25 12.80 10.67 9.71
CA LEU A 25 13.38 10.03 10.89
C LEU A 25 14.10 8.69 10.61
N TRP A 26 13.55 7.86 9.72
CA TRP A 26 14.02 6.48 9.50
C TRP A 26 14.34 6.16 8.03
N GLY A 27 13.81 6.94 7.10
CA GLY A 27 14.10 6.81 5.66
C GLY A 27 12.92 6.28 4.84
N LEU A 28 13.22 5.95 3.58
CA LEU A 28 12.20 5.63 2.58
C LEU A 28 11.46 4.32 2.86
N ASN A 29 12.07 3.38 3.57
CA ASN A 29 11.44 2.10 3.88
C ASN A 29 10.18 2.32 4.75
N GLU A 30 10.31 3.10 5.82
CA GLU A 30 9.23 3.41 6.76
C GLU A 30 8.19 4.33 6.12
N TYR A 31 8.62 5.23 5.23
CA TYR A 31 7.70 5.99 4.37
C TYR A 31 6.77 5.04 3.58
N PHE A 32 7.33 4.04 2.90
CA PHE A 32 6.56 3.12 2.08
C PHE A 32 5.68 2.17 2.89
N GLN A 33 6.12 1.75 4.09
CA GLN A 33 5.28 0.99 5.01
C GLN A 33 4.01 1.76 5.39
N ILE A 34 4.10 3.07 5.58
CA ILE A 34 2.95 3.92 5.95
C ILE A 34 2.10 4.27 4.72
N ILE A 35 2.68 4.81 3.65
CA ILE A 35 1.88 5.32 2.51
C ILE A 35 1.19 4.19 1.74
N ASN A 36 1.80 2.99 1.66
CA ASN A 36 1.20 1.86 0.96
C ASN A 36 0.03 1.24 1.73
N SER A 37 -0.20 1.61 2.99
CA SER A 37 -1.40 1.21 3.73
C SER A 37 -2.69 1.75 3.10
N LEU A 38 -2.61 2.78 2.25
CA LEU A 38 -3.73 3.31 1.47
C LEU A 38 -3.84 2.69 0.06
N ASN A 39 -2.95 1.75 -0.30
CA ASN A 39 -2.91 1.17 -1.63
C ASN A 39 -3.32 -0.30 -1.60
N ASP A 40 -4.60 -0.54 -1.86
CA ASP A 40 -5.20 -1.89 -1.90
C ASP A 40 -4.48 -2.81 -2.89
N SER A 41 -3.94 -2.29 -4.00
CA SER A 41 -3.21 -3.10 -4.98
C SER A 41 -1.88 -3.61 -4.41
N VAL A 42 -1.15 -2.75 -3.69
CA VAL A 42 0.10 -3.15 -3.01
C VAL A 42 -0.21 -4.13 -1.90
N LEU A 43 -1.23 -3.87 -1.08
CA LEU A 43 -1.64 -4.79 -0.02
C LEU A 43 -2.04 -6.15 -0.58
N LYS A 44 -2.78 -6.19 -1.68
CA LYS A 44 -3.17 -7.45 -2.31
C LYS A 44 -1.98 -8.20 -2.90
N ALA A 45 -1.02 -7.49 -3.50
CA ALA A 45 0.21 -8.11 -3.98
C ALA A 45 1.01 -8.74 -2.84
N VAL A 46 1.15 -8.03 -1.71
CA VAL A 46 1.83 -8.55 -0.51
C VAL A 46 1.09 -9.78 0.04
N ASP A 47 -0.23 -9.74 0.13
CA ASP A 47 -1.06 -10.88 0.56
C ASP A 47 -0.83 -12.11 -0.33
N LEU A 48 -0.89 -11.95 -1.66
CA LEU A 48 -0.66 -13.04 -2.62
C LEU A 48 0.74 -13.65 -2.54
N LEU A 49 1.75 -12.84 -2.21
CA LEU A 49 3.12 -13.33 -1.99
C LEU A 49 3.27 -14.04 -0.64
N GLN A 50 2.58 -13.57 0.40
CA GLN A 50 2.67 -14.16 1.75
C GLN A 50 1.92 -15.49 1.86
N ASN A 51 0.80 -15.64 1.15
CA ASN A 51 -0.01 -16.85 1.19
C ASN A 51 0.37 -17.90 0.13
N GLY A 52 1.35 -17.62 -0.73
CA GLY A 52 1.83 -18.54 -1.76
C GLY A 52 0.90 -18.68 -2.98
N SER A 53 -0.21 -17.92 -3.05
CA SER A 53 -1.15 -17.98 -4.17
C SER A 53 -0.57 -17.41 -5.46
N TYR A 54 0.43 -16.53 -5.38
CA TYR A 54 1.09 -16.01 -6.58
C TYR A 54 1.82 -17.12 -7.35
N GLU A 55 2.50 -18.01 -6.64
CA GLU A 55 3.22 -19.17 -7.19
C GLU A 55 2.26 -20.15 -7.86
N GLU A 56 1.07 -20.35 -7.27
CA GLU A 56 -0.01 -21.14 -7.86
C GLU A 56 -0.46 -20.52 -9.19
N ILE A 57 -0.75 -19.22 -9.22
CA ILE A 57 -1.14 -18.48 -10.44
C ILE A 57 -0.05 -18.58 -11.52
N LEU A 58 1.22 -18.46 -11.12
CA LEU A 58 2.36 -18.55 -12.03
C LEU A 58 2.51 -19.97 -12.60
N SER A 59 2.25 -21.00 -11.78
CA SER A 59 2.31 -22.41 -12.21
C SER A 59 1.18 -22.78 -13.17
N LEU A 60 0.00 -22.17 -13.00
CA LEU A 60 -1.18 -22.40 -13.85
C LEU A 60 -1.09 -21.69 -15.21
N ASN A 61 -0.16 -20.74 -15.37
CA ASN A 61 0.09 -20.03 -16.62
C ASN A 61 1.50 -20.33 -17.17
N PRO A 62 1.70 -21.47 -17.86
CA PRO A 62 3.01 -21.88 -18.36
C PRO A 62 3.60 -20.94 -19.42
N SER A 63 2.80 -20.05 -20.01
CA SER A 63 3.25 -19.03 -20.97
C SER A 63 3.99 -17.84 -20.33
N VAL A 64 4.05 -17.76 -19.00
CA VAL A 64 4.70 -16.68 -18.24
C VAL A 64 6.07 -17.10 -17.68
N LYS A 65 6.48 -18.36 -17.89
CA LYS A 65 7.83 -18.84 -17.54
C LYS A 65 8.91 -18.43 -18.54
#